data_AF-A0A1A8XHR5-F1
#
_entry.id   AF-A0A1A8XHR5-F1
#
_cell.length_a   1.000
_cell.length_b   1.000
_cell.length_c   1.000
_cell.angle_alpha   90.00
_cell.angle_beta   90.00
_cell.angle_gamma   90.00
#
_symmetry.space_group_name_H-M   'P 1'
#
loop_
_entity.id
_entity.type
_entity.pdbx_description
1 polymer ?
#
loop_
_entity_poly.entity_id
_entity_poly.type
_entity_poly.pdbx_seq_one_letter_code
_entity_poly.pdbx_strand_id
1 'polypeptide(L)'
;MTNTMNISDQPIAHWRASDSTPQYLHNHLQNVASISKVFSRKIRLEIAGELIGLLHDLGKYSKEFRDYINSALGLLNPDADDYVDSRSLKGKVDHSSAGAQYIWQFAAAKGPLEQQIGQVLALCIASHHSGLIDCLDPDGEDTFGKRMQKAQEKTHLDEVTQVADECVLTRANELMNSPGLTKNVRELIQRIAQHEPQRAPLQQQIGLAVRFLFSCLIDADRIDTADFEEKRSREYRPNSAYVGWEVLSQRLERHLSSMEPRRSIDVLRRNISQECLDAASRESGIYTLTVPTGGGKTLASLRFAIEHAVTSRGDSACLAQAVRG
;
A
#
# COMPACT_ATOMS: atom_id res chain seq x y z
N MET A 1 19.25 -3.44 -40.55
CA MET A 1 19.53 -2.34 -39.61
C MET A 1 18.62 -2.56 -38.41
N THR A 2 19.14 -3.20 -37.37
CA THR A 2 18.43 -3.39 -36.10
C THR A 2 18.28 -2.02 -35.45
N ASN A 3 17.04 -1.52 -35.45
CA ASN A 3 16.66 -0.29 -34.80
C ASN A 3 16.93 -0.46 -33.30
N THR A 4 18.07 0.02 -32.81
CA THR A 4 18.35 0.14 -31.38
C THR A 4 17.35 1.16 -30.84
N MET A 5 16.21 0.69 -30.33
CA MET A 5 15.32 1.52 -29.52
C MET A 5 16.19 2.16 -28.44
N ASN A 6 16.28 3.47 -28.49
CA ASN A 6 17.07 4.25 -27.56
C ASN A 6 16.41 4.07 -26.18
N ILE A 7 17.17 3.61 -25.18
CA ILE A 7 16.66 3.41 -23.80
C ILE A 7 16.01 4.70 -23.27
N SER A 8 16.37 5.87 -23.82
CA SER A 8 15.82 7.19 -23.51
C SER A 8 14.32 7.36 -23.78
N ASP A 9 13.71 6.57 -24.67
CA ASP A 9 12.32 6.80 -25.08
C ASP A 9 11.30 6.05 -24.22
N GLN A 10 11.71 4.97 -23.53
CA GLN A 10 10.80 4.17 -22.73
C GLN A 10 10.57 4.79 -21.35
N PRO A 11 9.31 4.92 -20.88
CA PRO A 11 9.01 5.42 -19.54
C PRO A 11 9.63 4.55 -18.44
N ILE A 12 10.38 5.17 -17.52
CA ILE A 12 11.08 4.53 -16.42
C ILE A 12 10.35 4.85 -15.10
N ALA A 13 10.06 3.83 -14.30
CA ALA A 13 9.58 4.00 -12.93
C ALA A 13 10.74 4.15 -11.94
N HIS A 14 11.74 3.26 -12.04
CA HIS A 14 12.88 3.18 -11.13
C HIS A 14 14.16 2.81 -11.87
N TRP A 15 15.31 3.08 -11.25
CA TRP A 15 16.63 2.77 -11.80
C TRP A 15 17.49 2.07 -10.76
N ARG A 16 17.97 0.85 -11.07
CA ARG A 16 18.87 0.11 -10.18
C ARG A 16 20.30 0.55 -10.43
N ALA A 17 20.86 1.33 -9.51
CA ALA A 17 22.21 1.87 -9.63
C ALA A 17 23.31 0.80 -9.65
N SER A 18 23.09 -0.38 -9.04
CA SER A 18 24.10 -1.43 -8.94
C SER A 18 24.49 -2.07 -10.28
N ASP A 19 23.56 -2.10 -11.25
CA ASP A 19 23.75 -2.74 -12.55
C ASP A 19 23.21 -1.90 -13.71
N SER A 20 22.93 -0.62 -13.48
CA SER A 20 22.42 0.33 -14.49
C SER A 20 21.19 -0.19 -15.24
N THR A 21 20.30 -0.88 -14.54
CA THR A 21 19.10 -1.47 -15.14
C THR A 21 17.89 -0.56 -14.88
N PRO A 22 17.09 -0.21 -15.90
CA PRO A 22 15.81 0.44 -15.70
C PRO A 22 14.72 -0.55 -15.28
N GLN A 23 13.82 -0.11 -14.42
CA GLN A 23 12.49 -0.70 -14.29
C GLN A 23 11.53 0.12 -15.14
N TYR A 24 11.04 -0.47 -16.23
CA TYR A 24 10.06 0.20 -17.07
C TYR A 24 8.72 0.38 -16.34
N LEU A 25 8.06 1.49 -16.65
CA LEU A 25 6.85 1.93 -15.96
C LEU A 25 5.72 0.91 -16.05
N HIS A 26 5.43 0.32 -17.22
CA HIS A 26 4.39 -0.71 -17.32
C HIS A 26 4.67 -1.92 -16.44
N ASN A 27 5.93 -2.36 -16.32
CA ASN A 27 6.28 -3.51 -15.47
C ASN A 27 6.01 -3.19 -14.00
N HIS A 28 6.43 -2.00 -13.56
CA HIS A 28 6.15 -1.51 -12.22
C HIS A 28 4.64 -1.44 -11.94
N LEU A 29 3.87 -0.75 -12.79
CA LEU A 29 2.42 -0.61 -12.64
C LEU A 29 1.70 -1.97 -12.60
N GLN A 30 2.09 -2.93 -13.44
CA GLN A 30 1.51 -4.28 -13.45
C GLN A 30 1.86 -5.07 -12.18
N ASN A 31 3.10 -4.97 -11.69
CA ASN A 31 3.51 -5.64 -10.47
C ASN A 31 2.80 -5.06 -9.25
N VAL A 32 2.75 -3.73 -9.13
CA VAL A 32 2.03 -3.03 -8.04
C VAL A 32 0.54 -3.38 -8.09
N ALA A 33 -0.08 -3.39 -9.27
CA ALA A 33 -1.46 -3.83 -9.43
C ALA A 33 -1.68 -5.28 -8.96
N SER A 34 -0.78 -6.19 -9.31
CA SER A 34 -0.87 -7.60 -8.91
C SER A 34 -0.76 -7.78 -7.39
N ILE A 35 0.19 -7.10 -6.75
CA ILE A 35 0.41 -7.18 -5.30
C ILE A 35 -0.77 -6.50 -4.56
N SER A 36 -1.14 -5.29 -4.96
CA SER A 36 -2.25 -4.53 -4.35
C SER A 36 -3.58 -5.29 -4.43
N LYS A 37 -3.86 -5.95 -5.57
CA LYS A 37 -5.00 -6.86 -5.76
C LYS A 37 -5.04 -7.98 -4.73
N VAL A 38 -3.89 -8.60 -4.45
CA VAL A 38 -3.78 -9.69 -3.47
C VAL A 38 -4.03 -9.17 -2.07
N PHE A 39 -3.45 -8.03 -1.70
CA PHE A 39 -3.64 -7.44 -0.37
C PHE A 39 -5.08 -6.99 -0.13
N SER A 40 -5.69 -6.32 -1.10
CA SER A 40 -7.06 -5.79 -0.98
C SER A 40 -8.14 -6.89 -1.01
N ARG A 41 -7.80 -8.11 -1.43
CA ARG A 41 -8.68 -9.29 -1.37
C ARG A 41 -9.20 -9.55 0.05
N LYS A 42 -8.43 -9.21 1.09
CA LYS A 42 -8.84 -9.38 2.50
C LYS A 42 -10.18 -8.70 2.82
N ILE A 43 -10.47 -7.58 2.15
CA ILE A 43 -11.74 -6.85 2.29
C ILE A 43 -12.65 -6.99 1.06
N ARG A 44 -12.31 -7.90 0.14
CA ARG A 44 -13.01 -8.17 -1.15
C ARG A 44 -12.99 -6.99 -2.11
N LEU A 45 -11.90 -6.23 -2.13
CA LEU A 45 -11.69 -5.09 -3.03
C LEU A 45 -10.57 -5.36 -4.04
N GLU A 46 -10.41 -6.60 -4.50
CA GLU A 46 -9.34 -6.99 -5.44
C GLU A 46 -9.35 -6.18 -6.74
N ILE A 47 -10.53 -5.87 -7.29
CA ILE A 47 -10.68 -5.05 -8.52
C ILE A 47 -10.21 -3.61 -8.28
N ALA A 48 -10.62 -3.02 -7.15
CA ALA A 48 -10.21 -1.68 -6.77
C ALA A 48 -8.70 -1.62 -6.48
N GLY A 49 -8.15 -2.62 -5.79
CA GLY A 49 -6.72 -2.72 -5.49
C GLY A 49 -5.86 -2.85 -6.75
N GLU A 50 -6.28 -3.69 -7.70
CA GLU A 50 -5.62 -3.81 -9.01
C GLU A 50 -5.65 -2.47 -9.75
N LEU A 51 -6.81 -1.82 -9.78
CA LEU A 51 -7.02 -0.57 -10.51
C LEU A 51 -6.19 0.60 -9.96
N ILE A 52 -6.17 0.80 -8.64
CA ILE A 52 -5.32 1.85 -8.05
C ILE A 52 -3.84 1.57 -8.28
N GLY A 53 -3.42 0.30 -8.29
CA GLY A 53 -2.02 -0.07 -8.59
C GLY A 53 -1.62 0.25 -10.02
N LEU A 54 -2.50 0.01 -11.00
CA LEU A 54 -2.26 0.36 -12.40
C LEU A 54 -2.18 1.87 -12.65
N LEU A 55 -2.92 2.66 -11.88
CA LEU A 55 -3.12 4.08 -12.15
C LEU A 55 -2.31 5.01 -11.26
N HIS A 56 -1.74 4.54 -10.15
CA HIS A 56 -1.15 5.43 -9.16
C HIS A 56 -0.07 6.36 -9.73
N ASP A 57 0.74 5.80 -10.62
CA ASP A 57 1.92 6.42 -11.24
C ASP A 57 1.70 6.78 -12.71
N LEU A 58 0.46 6.82 -13.20
CA LEU A 58 0.15 7.09 -14.61
C LEU A 58 0.77 8.40 -15.11
N GLY A 59 0.94 9.40 -14.23
CA GLY A 59 1.56 10.68 -14.60
C GLY A 59 3.04 10.57 -15.00
N LYS A 60 3.73 9.46 -14.67
CA LYS A 60 5.11 9.21 -15.07
C LYS A 60 5.29 8.98 -16.58
N TYR A 61 4.19 8.76 -17.33
CA TYR A 61 4.22 8.72 -18.80
C TYR A 61 4.40 10.09 -19.45
N SER A 62 4.21 11.19 -18.70
CA SER A 62 4.34 12.54 -19.26
C SER A 62 5.77 12.84 -19.70
N LYS A 63 5.92 13.64 -20.75
CA LYS A 63 7.25 14.10 -21.18
C LYS A 63 7.97 14.84 -20.06
N GLU A 64 7.27 15.70 -19.30
CA GLU A 64 7.86 16.44 -18.18
C GLU A 64 8.50 15.49 -17.15
N PHE A 65 7.81 14.41 -16.76
CA PHE A 65 8.38 13.45 -15.81
C PHE A 65 9.54 12.65 -16.40
N ARG A 66 9.43 12.26 -17.68
CA ARG A 66 10.49 11.54 -18.39
C ARG A 66 11.78 12.37 -18.52
N ASP A 67 11.66 13.64 -18.87
CA ASP A 67 12.79 14.57 -18.96
C ASP A 67 13.44 14.75 -17.59
N TYR A 68 12.63 14.89 -16.53
CA TYR A 68 13.08 14.95 -15.14
C TYR A 68 13.87 13.70 -14.73
N ILE A 69 13.33 12.50 -14.92
CA ILE A 69 14.00 11.27 -14.48
C ILE A 69 15.24 10.98 -15.30
N ASN A 70 15.21 11.20 -16.62
CA ASN A 70 16.38 11.00 -17.48
C ASN A 70 17.50 12.00 -17.14
N SER A 71 17.16 13.25 -16.82
CA SER A 71 18.13 14.25 -16.32
C SER A 71 18.69 13.86 -14.95
N ALA A 72 17.84 13.35 -14.05
CA ALA A 72 18.26 12.87 -12.72
C ALA A 72 19.23 11.68 -12.78
N LEU A 73 19.07 10.82 -13.78
CA LEU A 73 19.90 9.66 -14.04
C LEU A 73 21.16 9.97 -14.86
N GLY A 74 21.33 11.20 -15.34
CA GLY A 74 22.44 11.58 -16.22
C GLY A 74 22.37 10.95 -17.61
N LEU A 75 21.17 10.55 -18.05
CA LEU A 75 20.93 9.96 -19.37
C LEU A 75 20.75 11.02 -20.46
N LEU A 76 20.44 12.27 -20.08
CA LEU A 76 20.38 13.41 -20.97
C LEU A 76 21.67 14.23 -20.89
N ASN A 77 22.17 14.66 -22.04
CA ASN A 77 23.24 15.63 -22.12
C ASN A 77 22.76 16.96 -21.50
N PRO A 78 23.50 17.59 -20.57
CA PRO A 78 23.17 18.91 -20.03
C PRO A 78 22.92 20.01 -21.07
N ASP A 79 23.45 19.85 -22.29
CA ASP A 79 23.26 20.78 -23.41
C ASP A 79 22.05 20.40 -24.30
N ALA A 80 21.30 19.35 -23.99
CA ALA A 80 20.11 18.95 -24.74
C ALA A 80 18.90 19.81 -24.36
N ASP A 81 18.03 20.10 -25.33
CA ASP A 81 16.80 20.90 -25.12
C ASP A 81 15.87 20.29 -24.06
N ASP A 82 15.88 18.96 -23.93
CA ASP A 82 15.05 18.21 -22.97
C ASP A 82 15.69 18.08 -21.58
N TYR A 83 16.91 18.59 -21.37
CA TYR A 83 17.57 18.53 -20.06
C TYR A 83 16.94 19.50 -19.06
N VAL A 84 16.68 19.02 -17.85
CA VAL A 84 16.17 19.84 -16.75
C VAL A 84 17.03 19.70 -15.51
N ASP A 85 17.08 20.76 -14.68
CA ASP A 85 17.73 20.69 -13.37
C ASP A 85 16.92 19.83 -12.40
N SER A 86 17.17 18.52 -12.45
CA SER A 86 16.50 17.51 -11.63
C SER A 86 16.63 17.76 -10.12
N ARG A 87 17.69 18.43 -9.66
CA ARG A 87 17.87 18.73 -8.22
C ARG A 87 16.85 19.76 -7.73
N SER A 88 16.58 20.80 -8.51
CA SER A 88 15.59 21.82 -8.13
C SER A 88 14.15 21.36 -8.33
N LEU A 89 13.93 20.33 -9.15
CA LEU A 89 12.63 19.73 -9.45
C LEU A 89 12.24 18.54 -8.54
N LYS A 90 13.17 18.05 -7.71
CA LYS A 90 12.92 16.90 -6.82
C LYS A 90 11.66 17.13 -5.96
N GLY A 91 10.67 16.26 -6.13
CA GLY A 91 9.39 16.32 -5.42
C GLY A 91 8.40 17.40 -5.90
N LYS A 92 8.71 18.11 -6.99
CA LYS A 92 7.84 19.16 -7.57
C LYS A 92 7.10 18.70 -8.83
N VAL A 93 7.64 17.71 -9.55
CA VAL A 93 7.01 17.16 -10.75
C VAL A 93 5.84 16.27 -10.34
N ASP A 94 4.63 16.72 -10.66
CA ASP A 94 3.41 15.99 -10.30
C ASP A 94 3.19 14.81 -11.25
N HIS A 95 3.19 13.61 -10.69
CA HIS A 95 2.85 12.38 -11.39
C HIS A 95 1.67 11.64 -10.74
N SER A 96 1.18 12.16 -9.63
CA SER A 96 0.14 11.56 -8.78
C SER A 96 -1.27 11.97 -9.19
N SER A 97 -1.43 13.13 -9.84
CA SER A 97 -2.75 13.67 -10.15
C SER A 97 -3.37 13.07 -11.41
N ALA A 98 -2.58 12.71 -12.42
CA ALA A 98 -3.11 12.24 -13.71
C ALA A 98 -3.97 10.98 -13.56
N GLY A 99 -3.46 9.94 -12.90
CA GLY A 99 -4.21 8.72 -12.67
C GLY A 99 -5.47 8.91 -11.81
N ALA A 100 -5.41 9.82 -10.82
CA ALA A 100 -6.56 10.16 -9.99
C ALA A 100 -7.64 10.90 -10.79
N GLN A 101 -7.26 11.86 -11.64
CA GLN A 101 -8.19 12.55 -12.52
C GLN A 101 -8.81 11.61 -13.55
N TYR A 102 -8.02 10.70 -14.11
CA TYR A 102 -8.49 9.71 -15.09
C TYR A 102 -9.68 8.90 -14.55
N ILE A 103 -9.50 8.28 -13.37
CA ILE A 103 -10.57 7.49 -12.75
C ILE A 103 -11.74 8.36 -12.25
N TRP A 104 -11.47 9.57 -11.77
CA TRP A 104 -12.50 10.50 -11.31
C TRP A 104 -13.42 10.94 -12.45
N GLN A 105 -12.86 11.38 -13.58
CA GLN A 105 -13.62 11.80 -14.75
C GLN A 105 -14.45 10.64 -15.32
N PHE A 106 -13.84 9.46 -15.43
CA PHE A 106 -14.53 8.26 -15.88
C PHE A 106 -15.73 7.92 -14.97
N ALA A 107 -15.52 7.93 -13.66
CA ALA A 107 -16.54 7.60 -12.67
C ALA A 107 -17.69 8.63 -12.65
N ALA A 108 -17.36 9.93 -12.75
CA ALA A 108 -18.32 11.01 -12.80
C ALA A 108 -19.25 10.92 -14.03
N ALA A 109 -18.75 10.42 -15.16
CA ALA A 109 -19.55 10.21 -16.37
C ALA A 109 -20.56 9.05 -16.27
N LYS A 110 -20.39 8.12 -15.30
CA LYS A 110 -21.25 6.94 -15.16
C LYS A 110 -22.47 7.15 -14.28
N GLY A 111 -22.33 7.93 -13.21
CA GLY A 111 -23.43 8.20 -12.31
C GLY A 111 -22.99 8.57 -10.89
N PRO A 112 -23.93 8.98 -10.01
CA PRO A 112 -23.61 9.47 -8.68
C PRO A 112 -22.93 8.44 -7.78
N LEU A 113 -23.33 7.17 -7.88
CA LEU A 113 -22.73 6.10 -7.08
C LEU A 113 -21.30 5.80 -7.55
N GLU A 114 -21.11 5.68 -8.85
CA GLU A 114 -19.81 5.49 -9.48
C GLU A 114 -18.89 6.65 -9.12
N GLN A 115 -19.38 7.89 -9.16
CA GLN A 115 -18.64 9.07 -8.74
C GLN A 115 -18.13 8.96 -7.30
N GLN A 116 -18.96 8.51 -6.34
CA GLN A 116 -18.51 8.29 -4.95
C GLN A 116 -17.39 7.25 -4.86
N ILE A 117 -17.50 6.16 -5.62
CA ILE A 117 -16.46 5.14 -5.69
C ILE A 117 -15.19 5.73 -6.33
N GLY A 118 -15.34 6.48 -7.42
CA GLY A 118 -14.27 7.20 -8.08
C GLY A 118 -13.52 8.13 -7.14
N GLN A 119 -14.22 8.84 -6.25
CA GLN A 119 -13.59 9.69 -5.23
C GLN A 119 -12.68 8.88 -4.30
N VAL A 120 -13.14 7.73 -3.80
CA VAL A 120 -12.34 6.86 -2.92
C VAL A 120 -11.06 6.39 -3.60
N LEU A 121 -11.16 5.96 -4.86
CA LEU A 121 -10.02 5.45 -5.62
C LEU A 121 -9.05 6.56 -6.03
N ALA A 122 -9.59 7.68 -6.52
CA ALA A 122 -8.81 8.88 -6.86
C ALA A 122 -8.08 9.44 -5.63
N LEU A 123 -8.71 9.41 -4.44
CA LEU A 123 -8.08 9.83 -3.21
C LEU A 123 -6.87 8.95 -2.87
N CYS A 124 -6.99 7.62 -3.02
CA CYS A 124 -5.86 6.71 -2.79
C CYS A 124 -4.71 6.99 -3.77
N ILE A 125 -5.02 7.16 -5.06
CA ILE A 125 -4.03 7.43 -6.12
C ILE A 125 -3.34 8.78 -5.88
N ALA A 126 -4.09 9.86 -5.70
CA ALA A 126 -3.53 11.20 -5.52
C ALA A 126 -2.63 11.30 -4.27
N SER A 127 -2.85 10.44 -3.28
CA SER A 127 -2.22 10.54 -1.96
C SER A 127 -0.94 9.70 -1.81
N HIS A 128 -0.52 8.97 -2.84
CA HIS A 128 0.44 7.87 -2.66
C HIS A 128 1.87 8.29 -2.23
N HIS A 129 2.25 9.56 -2.32
CA HIS A 129 3.53 10.04 -1.76
C HIS A 129 3.42 10.75 -0.41
N SER A 130 2.29 11.40 -0.14
CA SER A 130 2.13 12.34 1.00
C SER A 130 1.32 11.77 2.15
N GLY A 131 0.74 10.58 1.98
CA GLY A 131 -0.35 10.11 2.82
C GLY A 131 -1.69 10.67 2.34
N LEU A 132 -2.79 10.08 2.84
CA LEU A 132 -4.16 10.50 2.51
C LEU A 132 -4.34 11.98 2.79
N ILE A 133 -4.68 12.75 1.76
CA ILE A 133 -5.00 14.16 1.90
C ILE A 133 -6.35 14.34 2.62
N ASP A 134 -6.49 15.41 3.37
CA ASP A 134 -7.80 15.87 3.81
C ASP A 134 -8.57 16.38 2.59
N CYS A 135 -9.83 15.95 2.42
CA CYS A 135 -10.69 16.41 1.32
C CYS A 135 -11.22 17.83 1.55
N LEU A 136 -11.23 18.29 2.81
CA LEU A 136 -11.56 19.64 3.22
C LEU A 136 -10.43 20.18 4.08
N ASP A 137 -10.01 21.42 3.87
CA ASP A 137 -9.06 22.08 4.77
C ASP A 137 -9.76 22.61 6.05
N PRO A 138 -9.02 23.13 7.05
CA PRO A 138 -9.61 23.66 8.28
C PRO A 138 -10.61 24.82 8.08
N ASP A 139 -10.53 25.52 6.95
CA ASP A 139 -11.44 26.60 6.59
C ASP A 139 -12.69 26.09 5.84
N GLY A 140 -12.74 24.79 5.52
CA GLY A 140 -13.86 24.11 4.87
C GLY A 140 -13.78 24.10 3.35
N GLU A 141 -12.63 24.42 2.76
CA GLU A 141 -12.46 24.46 1.31
C GLU A 141 -12.25 23.05 0.72
N ASP A 142 -12.85 22.78 -0.45
CA ASP A 142 -12.74 21.51 -1.17
C ASP A 142 -11.36 21.33 -1.83
N THR A 143 -10.40 20.84 -1.07
CA THR A 143 -9.04 20.52 -1.51
C THR A 143 -9.01 19.34 -2.48
N PHE A 144 -9.88 18.34 -2.29
CA PHE A 144 -9.99 17.20 -3.20
C PHE A 144 -10.46 17.66 -4.58
N GLY A 145 -11.57 18.41 -4.63
CA GLY A 145 -12.11 18.99 -5.85
C GLY A 145 -11.11 19.90 -6.56
N LYS A 146 -10.43 20.79 -5.82
CA LYS A 146 -9.33 21.62 -6.37
C LYS A 146 -8.24 20.77 -7.02
N ARG A 147 -7.88 19.63 -6.43
CA ARG A 147 -6.89 18.71 -6.99
C ARG A 147 -7.42 17.99 -8.24
N MET A 148 -8.67 17.52 -8.22
CA MET A 148 -9.29 16.86 -9.37
C MET A 148 -9.57 17.80 -10.53
N GLN A 149 -9.73 19.10 -10.27
CA GLN A 149 -9.91 20.16 -11.26
C GLN A 149 -8.61 20.87 -11.64
N LYS A 150 -7.46 20.37 -11.19
CA LYS A 150 -6.16 20.89 -11.59
C LYS A 150 -6.07 20.87 -13.13
N ALA A 151 -5.67 21.98 -13.72
CA ALA A 151 -5.66 22.17 -15.17
C ALA A 151 -4.87 21.06 -15.88
N GLN A 152 -5.37 20.58 -17.02
CA GLN A 152 -4.82 19.44 -17.75
C GLN A 152 -3.34 19.65 -18.12
N GLU A 153 -2.93 20.89 -18.40
CA GLU A 153 -1.55 21.23 -18.74
C GLU A 153 -0.56 21.04 -17.57
N LYS A 154 -1.08 20.91 -16.34
CA LYS A 154 -0.28 20.68 -15.12
C LYS A 154 -0.30 19.24 -14.64
N THR A 155 -1.18 18.41 -15.18
CA THR A 155 -1.29 16.98 -14.84
C THR A 155 -0.95 16.09 -16.02
N HIS A 156 -0.89 16.66 -17.23
CA HIS A 156 -0.59 16.01 -18.50
C HIS A 156 -1.54 14.86 -18.83
N LEU A 157 -2.79 14.91 -18.34
CA LEU A 157 -3.74 13.81 -18.49
C LEU A 157 -3.96 13.37 -19.95
N ASP A 158 -4.13 14.33 -20.86
CA ASP A 158 -4.39 14.04 -22.27
C ASP A 158 -3.16 13.43 -22.96
N GLU A 159 -1.96 13.88 -22.59
CA GLU A 159 -0.71 13.28 -23.07
C GLU A 159 -0.58 11.84 -22.57
N VAL A 160 -0.66 11.63 -21.25
CA VAL A 160 -0.42 10.31 -20.66
C VAL A 160 -1.44 9.27 -21.13
N THR A 161 -2.69 9.67 -21.39
CA THR A 161 -3.72 8.75 -21.92
C THR A 161 -3.52 8.40 -23.39
N GLN A 162 -2.72 9.17 -24.13
CA GLN A 162 -2.35 8.85 -25.52
C GLN A 162 -1.08 8.02 -25.62
N VAL A 163 -0.10 8.25 -24.73
CA VAL A 163 1.22 7.63 -24.81
C VAL A 163 1.44 6.45 -23.86
N ALA A 164 0.57 6.28 -22.86
CA ALA A 164 0.71 5.16 -21.93
C ALA A 164 0.59 3.80 -22.63
N ASP A 165 1.33 2.82 -22.13
CA ASP A 165 1.33 1.46 -22.67
C ASP A 165 -0.09 0.90 -22.78
N GLU A 166 -0.46 0.42 -23.97
CA GLU A 166 -1.82 -0.04 -24.31
C GLU A 166 -2.33 -1.11 -23.32
N CYS A 167 -1.44 -1.99 -22.85
CA CYS A 167 -1.78 -3.03 -21.89
C CYS A 167 -2.24 -2.47 -20.54
N VAL A 168 -1.71 -1.32 -20.10
CA VAL A 168 -2.08 -0.65 -18.86
C VAL A 168 -3.47 -0.01 -19.00
N LEU A 169 -3.68 0.79 -20.05
CA LEU A 169 -4.94 1.48 -20.27
C LEU A 169 -6.09 0.51 -20.58
N THR A 170 -5.85 -0.50 -21.41
CA THR A 170 -6.84 -1.55 -21.71
C THR A 170 -7.28 -2.23 -20.44
N ARG A 171 -6.34 -2.66 -19.59
CA ARG A 171 -6.67 -3.34 -18.34
C ARG A 171 -7.38 -2.41 -17.35
N ALA A 172 -6.94 -1.16 -17.21
CA ALA A 172 -7.62 -0.19 -16.38
C ALA A 172 -9.07 0.05 -16.84
N ASN A 173 -9.30 0.17 -18.15
CA ASN A 173 -10.62 0.33 -18.74
C ASN A 173 -11.52 -0.89 -18.52
N GLU A 174 -11.00 -2.10 -18.62
CA GLU A 174 -11.73 -3.33 -18.27
C GLU A 174 -12.18 -3.32 -16.81
N LEU A 175 -11.27 -2.99 -15.88
CA LEU A 175 -11.57 -2.96 -14.44
C LEU A 175 -12.58 -1.88 -14.09
N MET A 176 -12.44 -0.69 -14.67
CA MET A 176 -13.36 0.44 -14.53
C MET A 176 -14.75 0.15 -15.12
N ASN A 177 -14.85 -0.72 -16.13
CA ASN A 177 -16.11 -1.19 -16.70
C ASN A 177 -16.66 -2.46 -16.06
N SER A 178 -15.92 -3.09 -15.15
CA SER A 178 -16.37 -4.28 -14.45
C SER A 178 -17.52 -3.95 -13.49
N PRO A 179 -18.69 -4.61 -13.61
CA PRO A 179 -19.77 -4.50 -12.61
C PRO A 179 -19.31 -4.91 -11.21
N GLY A 180 -18.26 -5.74 -11.14
CA GLY A 180 -17.62 -6.14 -9.89
C GLY A 180 -17.12 -4.95 -9.09
N LEU A 181 -16.54 -3.92 -9.73
CA LEU A 181 -16.00 -2.76 -9.01
C LEU A 181 -17.05 -2.12 -8.10
N THR A 182 -18.20 -1.74 -8.67
CA THR A 182 -19.30 -1.13 -7.93
C THR A 182 -19.93 -2.10 -6.93
N LYS A 183 -20.11 -3.37 -7.33
CA LYS A 183 -20.68 -4.40 -6.47
C LYS A 183 -19.85 -4.63 -5.21
N ASN A 184 -18.55 -4.84 -5.35
CA ASN A 184 -17.63 -5.13 -4.26
C ASN A 184 -17.56 -4.00 -3.21
N VAL A 185 -17.49 -2.73 -3.67
CA VAL A 185 -17.48 -1.58 -2.76
C VAL A 185 -18.82 -1.45 -2.04
N ARG A 186 -19.95 -1.62 -2.74
CA ARG A 186 -21.29 -1.57 -2.14
C ARG A 186 -21.47 -2.66 -1.08
N GLU A 187 -21.07 -3.89 -1.37
CA GLU A 187 -21.15 -5.02 -0.42
C GLU A 187 -20.28 -4.81 0.82
N LEU A 188 -19.11 -4.16 0.67
CA LEU A 188 -18.30 -3.78 1.82
C LEU A 188 -19.01 -2.75 2.70
N ILE A 189 -19.52 -1.66 2.10
CA ILE A 189 -20.24 -0.61 2.83
C ILE A 189 -21.48 -1.18 3.53
N GLN A 190 -22.23 -2.07 2.86
CA GLN A 190 -23.39 -2.75 3.45
C GLN A 190 -23.01 -3.61 4.65
N ARG A 191 -21.92 -4.39 4.56
CA ARG A 191 -21.42 -5.18 5.70
C ARG A 191 -21.01 -4.30 6.87
N ILE A 192 -20.35 -3.17 6.62
CA ILE A 192 -20.00 -2.21 7.67
C ILE A 192 -21.26 -1.64 8.31
N ALA A 193 -22.23 -1.17 7.51
CA ALA A 193 -23.48 -0.60 7.99
C ALA A 193 -24.34 -1.58 8.80
N GLN A 194 -24.25 -2.89 8.52
CA GLN A 194 -24.92 -3.93 9.32
C GLN A 194 -24.35 -4.05 10.74
N HIS A 195 -23.06 -3.78 10.92
CA HIS A 195 -22.39 -3.84 12.23
C HIS A 195 -22.41 -2.48 12.95
N GLU A 196 -22.45 -1.39 12.20
CA GLU A 196 -22.40 -0.02 12.70
C GLU A 196 -23.70 0.74 12.36
N PRO A 197 -24.76 0.61 13.18
CA PRO A 197 -26.05 1.26 12.91
C PRO A 197 -25.99 2.79 13.10
N GLN A 198 -24.97 3.30 13.81
CA GLN A 198 -24.79 4.71 14.06
C GLN A 198 -23.93 5.36 12.98
N ARG A 199 -24.30 6.59 12.58
CA ARG A 199 -23.65 7.30 11.47
C ARG A 199 -22.16 7.55 11.69
N ALA A 200 -21.75 8.00 12.88
CA ALA A 200 -20.35 8.35 13.14
C ALA A 200 -19.42 7.11 13.11
N PRO A 201 -19.71 6.00 13.82
CA PRO A 201 -18.95 4.75 13.68
C PRO A 201 -18.93 4.19 12.25
N LEU A 202 -20.05 4.24 11.53
CA LEU A 202 -20.11 3.82 10.12
C LEU A 202 -19.12 4.61 9.25
N GLN A 203 -19.10 5.93 9.37
CA GLN A 203 -18.18 6.78 8.61
C GLN A 203 -16.72 6.50 8.98
N GLN A 204 -16.43 6.27 10.27
CA GLN A 204 -15.09 5.91 10.73
C GLN A 204 -14.63 4.57 10.12
N GLN A 205 -15.49 3.54 10.12
CA GLN A 205 -15.16 2.24 9.54
C GLN A 205 -14.99 2.31 8.02
N ILE A 206 -15.79 3.11 7.32
CA ILE A 206 -15.57 3.37 5.89
C ILE A 206 -14.20 4.04 5.69
N GLY A 207 -13.86 5.04 6.50
CA GLY A 207 -12.54 5.67 6.48
C GLY A 207 -11.39 4.69 6.74
N LEU A 208 -11.57 3.72 7.64
CA LEU A 208 -10.60 2.64 7.87
C LEU A 208 -10.49 1.71 6.66
N ALA A 209 -11.58 1.40 5.97
CA ALA A 209 -11.54 0.64 4.72
C ALA A 209 -10.78 1.37 3.62
N VAL A 210 -10.95 2.70 3.49
CA VAL A 210 -10.17 3.52 2.56
C VAL A 210 -8.68 3.51 2.94
N ARG A 211 -8.35 3.67 4.23
CA ARG A 211 -6.97 3.57 4.72
C ARG A 211 -6.34 2.21 4.45
N PHE A 212 -7.12 1.13 4.59
CA PHE A 212 -6.65 -0.22 4.28
C PHE A 212 -6.37 -0.39 2.78
N LEU A 213 -7.26 0.11 1.92
CA LEU A 213 -7.05 0.10 0.47
C LEU A 213 -5.83 0.93 0.07
N PHE A 214 -5.67 2.12 0.68
CA PHE A 214 -4.48 2.95 0.51
C PHE A 214 -3.20 2.25 0.97
N SER A 215 -3.21 1.57 2.13
CA SER A 215 -2.03 0.84 2.60
C SER A 215 -1.68 -0.33 1.67
N CYS A 216 -2.67 -0.98 1.05
CA CYS A 216 -2.42 -2.02 0.04
C CYS A 216 -1.61 -1.45 -1.14
N LEU A 217 -1.96 -0.25 -1.60
CA LEU A 217 -1.22 0.43 -2.67
C LEU A 217 0.20 0.79 -2.24
N ILE A 218 0.37 1.44 -1.09
CA ILE A 218 1.68 1.87 -0.58
C ILE A 218 2.61 0.68 -0.34
N ASP A 219 2.10 -0.40 0.26
CA ASP A 219 2.89 -1.60 0.51
C ASP A 219 3.26 -2.28 -0.80
N ALA A 220 2.33 -2.34 -1.78
CA ALA A 220 2.60 -2.91 -3.09
C ALA A 220 3.69 -2.14 -3.86
N ASP A 221 3.59 -0.80 -3.89
CA ASP A 221 4.57 0.09 -4.51
C ASP A 221 5.97 -0.12 -3.91
N ARG A 222 6.09 -0.04 -2.59
CA ARG A 222 7.36 -0.24 -1.89
C ARG A 222 7.94 -1.64 -2.04
N ILE A 223 7.09 -2.67 -2.04
CA ILE A 223 7.53 -4.05 -2.23
C ILE A 223 8.09 -4.24 -3.63
N ASP A 224 7.40 -3.73 -4.66
CA ASP A 224 7.88 -3.84 -6.03
C ASP A 224 9.21 -3.09 -6.23
N THR A 225 9.33 -1.85 -5.73
CA THR A 225 10.59 -1.11 -5.77
C THR A 225 11.70 -1.87 -5.04
N ALA A 226 11.44 -2.40 -3.84
CA ALA A 226 12.44 -3.13 -3.06
C ALA A 226 12.86 -4.45 -3.72
N ASP A 227 11.91 -5.19 -4.30
CA ASP A 227 12.19 -6.43 -5.02
C ASP A 227 12.94 -6.18 -6.33
N PHE A 228 12.68 -5.03 -6.95
CA PHE A 228 13.47 -4.54 -8.05
C PHE A 228 14.88 -4.17 -7.56
N GLU A 229 15.06 -3.30 -6.57
CA GLU A 229 16.39 -2.86 -6.13
C GLU A 229 17.26 -4.01 -5.59
N GLU A 230 16.68 -4.91 -4.80
CA GLU A 230 17.38 -6.01 -4.14
C GLU A 230 16.77 -7.37 -4.51
N LYS A 231 17.25 -7.95 -5.63
CA LYS A 231 16.79 -9.25 -6.14
C LYS A 231 16.75 -10.37 -5.08
N ARG A 232 17.70 -10.36 -4.14
CA ARG A 232 17.81 -11.37 -3.08
C ARG A 232 16.71 -11.23 -2.02
N SER A 233 16.21 -10.02 -1.77
CA SER A 233 15.14 -9.77 -0.80
C SER A 233 13.83 -10.46 -1.20
N ARG A 234 13.58 -10.58 -2.51
CA ARG A 234 12.43 -11.35 -3.04
C ARG A 234 12.46 -12.82 -2.63
N GLU A 235 13.64 -13.43 -2.54
CA GLU A 235 13.80 -14.86 -2.16
C GLU A 235 13.44 -15.12 -0.70
N TYR A 236 13.60 -14.11 0.16
CA TYR A 236 13.27 -14.21 1.58
C TYR A 236 11.81 -13.86 1.90
N ARG A 237 11.05 -13.32 0.94
CA ARG A 237 9.63 -13.03 1.15
C ARG A 237 8.81 -14.33 1.15
N PRO A 238 8.01 -14.60 2.18
CA PRO A 238 7.23 -15.83 2.25
C PRO A 238 6.19 -15.99 1.14
N ASN A 239 5.79 -14.92 0.42
CA ASN A 239 4.79 -14.96 -0.67
C ASN A 239 3.53 -15.77 -0.33
N SER A 240 2.99 -15.56 0.87
CA SER A 240 1.86 -16.33 1.44
C SER A 240 2.17 -17.77 1.89
N ALA A 241 3.39 -18.27 1.70
CA ALA A 241 3.91 -19.51 2.28
C ALA A 241 4.54 -19.24 3.65
N TYR A 242 3.75 -18.72 4.59
CA TYR A 242 4.19 -18.50 5.96
C TYR A 242 4.36 -19.83 6.69
N VAL A 243 5.37 -19.89 7.57
CA VAL A 243 5.53 -21.02 8.50
C VAL A 243 4.32 -21.05 9.44
N GLY A 244 3.68 -22.21 9.58
CA GLY A 244 2.50 -22.38 10.42
C GLY A 244 2.75 -21.97 11.88
N TRP A 245 1.72 -21.41 12.52
CA TRP A 245 1.80 -20.90 13.89
C TRP A 245 2.25 -21.98 14.88
N GLU A 246 1.90 -23.24 14.66
CA GLU A 246 2.31 -24.38 15.49
C GLU A 246 3.83 -24.59 15.45
N VAL A 247 4.45 -24.43 14.28
CA VAL A 247 5.91 -24.55 14.12
C VAL A 247 6.61 -23.38 14.81
N LEU A 248 6.04 -22.18 14.72
CA LEU A 248 6.55 -20.99 15.42
C LEU A 248 6.40 -21.14 16.95
N SER A 249 5.28 -21.65 17.43
CA SER A 249 5.03 -21.95 18.85
C SER A 249 6.07 -22.93 19.38
N GLN A 250 6.26 -24.07 18.70
CA GLN A 250 7.28 -25.06 19.09
C GLN A 250 8.71 -24.50 19.13
N ARG A 251 9.07 -23.65 18.15
CA ARG A 251 10.39 -23.00 18.13
C ARG A 251 10.56 -22.04 19.30
N LEU A 252 9.54 -21.24 19.60
CA LEU A 252 9.55 -20.32 20.72
C LEU A 252 9.62 -21.06 22.06
N GLU A 253 8.80 -22.09 22.26
CA GLU A 253 8.81 -22.90 23.49
C GLU A 253 10.16 -23.58 23.72
N ARG A 254 10.80 -24.09 22.66
CA ARG A 254 12.16 -24.65 22.76
C ARG A 254 13.17 -23.59 23.18
N HIS A 255 13.09 -22.40 22.61
CA HIS A 255 13.96 -21.29 23.00
C HIS A 255 13.75 -20.88 24.46
N LEU A 256 12.49 -20.68 24.89
CA LEU A 256 12.14 -20.33 26.27
C LEU A 256 12.59 -21.40 27.27
N SER A 257 12.44 -22.68 26.91
CA SER A 257 12.88 -23.81 27.75
C SER A 257 14.40 -23.85 27.92
N SER A 258 15.17 -23.40 26.93
CA SER A 258 16.63 -23.31 27.05
C SER A 258 17.12 -22.18 27.97
N MET A 259 16.24 -21.25 28.36
CA MET A 259 16.58 -20.12 29.22
C MET A 259 16.47 -20.51 30.70
N GLU A 260 17.55 -21.06 31.24
CA GLU A 260 17.63 -21.42 32.66
C GLU A 260 17.61 -20.18 33.57
N PRO A 261 16.80 -20.14 34.65
CA PRO A 261 16.75 -19.00 35.55
C PRO A 261 18.03 -18.95 36.38
N ARG A 262 18.76 -17.84 36.30
CA ARG A 262 20.02 -17.67 37.06
C ARG A 262 19.87 -16.67 38.21
N ARG A 263 18.85 -15.81 38.13
CA ARG A 263 18.56 -14.75 39.10
C ARG A 263 17.08 -14.78 39.48
N SER A 264 16.74 -14.18 40.61
CA SER A 264 15.34 -14.03 41.05
C SER A 264 14.44 -13.34 40.00
N ILE A 265 14.98 -12.36 39.28
CA ILE A 265 14.30 -11.68 38.17
C ILE A 265 13.96 -12.64 37.01
N ASP A 266 14.74 -13.70 36.79
CA ASP A 266 14.49 -14.66 35.72
C ASP A 266 13.31 -15.58 36.05
N VAL A 267 13.11 -15.89 37.34
CA VAL A 267 11.91 -16.57 37.83
C VAL A 267 10.68 -15.70 37.59
N LEU A 268 10.75 -14.40 37.90
CA LEU A 268 9.65 -13.46 37.64
C LEU A 268 9.33 -13.35 36.14
N ARG A 269 10.35 -13.27 35.27
CA ARG A 269 10.18 -13.27 33.80
C ARG A 269 9.48 -14.53 33.31
N ARG A 270 9.86 -15.69 33.85
CA ARG A 270 9.23 -16.98 33.51
C ARG A 270 7.77 -17.00 33.95
N ASN A 271 7.45 -16.50 35.14
CA ASN A 271 6.07 -16.41 35.61
C ASN A 271 5.22 -15.49 34.73
N ILE A 272 5.73 -14.29 34.39
CA ILE A 272 5.05 -13.37 33.46
C ILE A 272 4.83 -14.04 32.10
N SER A 273 5.84 -14.74 31.59
CA SER A 273 5.71 -15.48 30.33
C SER A 273 4.70 -16.63 30.42
N GLN A 274 4.50 -17.22 31.60
CA GLN A 274 3.47 -18.25 31.82
C GLN A 274 2.08 -17.64 31.89
N GLU A 275 1.90 -16.54 32.61
CA GLU A 275 0.62 -15.82 32.65
C GLU A 275 0.18 -15.36 31.24
N CYS A 276 1.13 -14.91 30.41
CA CYS A 276 0.88 -14.61 29.01
C CYS A 276 0.47 -15.84 28.18
N LEU A 277 1.05 -17.02 28.45
CA LEU A 277 0.63 -18.25 27.78
C LEU A 277 -0.79 -18.65 28.20
N ASP A 278 -1.09 -18.62 29.50
CA ASP A 278 -2.40 -19.00 30.03
C ASP A 278 -3.51 -18.06 29.49
N ALA A 279 -3.19 -16.77 29.35
CA ALA A 279 -4.09 -15.78 28.78
C ALA A 279 -4.36 -15.95 27.27
N ALA A 280 -3.52 -16.69 26.54
CA ALA A 280 -3.65 -16.86 25.09
C ALA A 280 -4.93 -17.61 24.68
N SER A 281 -5.57 -18.33 25.61
CA SER A 281 -6.85 -19.02 25.40
C SER A 281 -8.09 -18.13 25.50
N ARG A 282 -7.93 -16.86 25.88
CA ARG A 282 -9.03 -15.89 25.99
C ARG A 282 -9.59 -15.53 24.60
N GLU A 283 -10.77 -14.91 24.57
CA GLU A 283 -11.42 -14.46 23.33
C GLU A 283 -10.57 -13.42 22.56
N SER A 284 -10.75 -13.28 21.25
CA SER A 284 -10.02 -12.24 20.50
C SER A 284 -10.41 -10.83 20.97
N GLY A 285 -9.43 -9.97 21.17
CA GLY A 285 -9.65 -8.63 21.70
C GLY A 285 -8.36 -7.82 21.85
N ILE A 286 -8.47 -6.64 22.47
CA ILE A 286 -7.31 -5.78 22.76
C ILE A 286 -6.85 -6.06 24.19
N TYR A 287 -5.58 -6.45 24.33
CA TYR A 287 -4.96 -6.79 25.60
C TYR A 287 -3.83 -5.83 25.94
N THR A 288 -3.72 -5.48 27.22
CA THR A 288 -2.64 -4.65 27.76
C THR A 288 -1.69 -5.50 28.60
N LEU A 289 -0.39 -5.40 28.33
CA LEU A 289 0.66 -6.06 29.12
C LEU A 289 1.45 -5.01 29.92
N THR A 290 1.14 -4.89 31.20
CA THR A 290 1.81 -3.95 32.12
C THR A 290 2.95 -4.64 32.86
N VAL A 291 4.18 -4.46 32.37
CA VAL A 291 5.38 -5.06 32.94
C VAL A 291 6.51 -4.03 32.88
N PRO A 292 7.36 -3.87 33.92
CA PRO A 292 8.45 -2.90 33.91
C PRO A 292 9.52 -3.23 32.83
N THR A 293 10.38 -2.25 32.54
CA THR A 293 11.53 -2.47 31.63
C THR A 293 12.42 -3.57 32.19
N GLY A 294 12.88 -4.48 31.32
CA GLY A 294 13.63 -5.66 31.73
C GLY A 294 12.78 -6.81 32.28
N GLY A 295 11.45 -6.68 32.41
CA GLY A 295 10.56 -7.75 32.89
C GLY A 295 10.18 -8.83 31.86
N GLY A 296 10.84 -8.86 30.69
CA GLY A 296 10.61 -9.93 29.68
C GLY A 296 9.43 -9.70 28.72
N LYS A 297 8.91 -8.46 28.63
CA LYS A 297 7.75 -8.09 27.79
C LYS A 297 7.76 -8.69 26.38
N THR A 298 8.88 -8.57 25.67
CA THR A 298 8.97 -8.95 24.26
C THR A 298 8.66 -10.42 24.02
N LEU A 299 9.31 -11.32 24.76
CA LEU A 299 9.10 -12.76 24.60
C LEU A 299 7.76 -13.21 25.19
N ALA A 300 7.32 -12.60 26.30
CA ALA A 300 6.03 -12.90 26.91
C ALA A 300 4.86 -12.50 25.99
N SER A 301 4.88 -11.30 25.40
CA SER A 301 3.86 -10.85 24.45
C SER A 301 3.89 -11.65 23.15
N LEU A 302 5.08 -12.05 22.68
CA LEU A 302 5.21 -12.92 21.50
C LEU A 302 4.63 -14.32 21.76
N ARG A 303 4.89 -14.89 22.95
CA ARG A 303 4.34 -16.18 23.38
C ARG A 303 2.81 -16.14 23.42
N PHE A 304 2.24 -15.10 24.03
CA PHE A 304 0.79 -14.85 23.98
C PHE A 304 0.28 -14.78 22.54
N ALA A 305 0.89 -13.96 21.69
CA ALA A 305 0.40 -13.72 20.34
C ALA A 305 0.43 -14.98 19.45
N ILE A 306 1.53 -15.74 19.50
CA ILE A 306 1.66 -16.99 18.73
C ILE A 306 0.67 -18.02 19.25
N GLU A 307 0.58 -18.24 20.56
CA GLU A 307 -0.34 -19.24 21.10
C GLU A 307 -1.80 -18.86 20.85
N HIS A 308 -2.14 -17.58 20.96
CA HIS A 308 -3.47 -17.08 20.64
C HIS A 308 -3.82 -17.29 19.17
N ALA A 309 -2.85 -17.15 18.26
CA ALA A 309 -3.05 -17.44 16.83
C ALA A 309 -3.28 -18.93 16.56
N VAL A 310 -2.58 -19.82 17.29
CA VAL A 310 -2.78 -21.28 17.22
C VAL A 310 -4.18 -21.66 17.71
N THR A 311 -4.61 -21.14 18.85
CA THR A 311 -5.90 -21.49 19.47
C THR A 311 -7.11 -20.91 18.72
N SER A 312 -6.96 -19.70 18.15
CA SER A 312 -8.06 -18.95 17.51
C SER A 312 -8.29 -19.27 16.04
N ARG A 313 -7.59 -20.27 15.45
CA ARG A 313 -7.64 -20.65 14.02
C ARG A 313 -7.41 -19.47 13.05
N GLY A 314 -6.36 -18.67 13.27
CA GLY A 314 -5.69 -17.88 12.23
C GLY A 314 -6.39 -16.63 11.65
N ASP A 315 -7.66 -16.33 11.95
CA ASP A 315 -8.40 -15.24 11.28
C ASP A 315 -8.49 -13.90 12.05
N SER A 316 -8.08 -13.85 13.33
CA SER A 316 -8.21 -12.64 14.15
C SER A 316 -6.88 -11.90 14.29
N ALA A 317 -6.80 -10.68 13.77
CA ALA A 317 -5.70 -9.76 14.06
C ALA A 317 -5.74 -9.39 15.56
N CYS A 318 -4.79 -9.90 16.34
CA CYS A 318 -4.66 -9.56 17.75
C CYS A 318 -3.49 -8.57 17.93
N LEU A 319 -3.79 -7.35 18.36
CA LEU A 319 -2.80 -6.34 18.73
C LEU A 319 -2.60 -6.36 20.24
N ALA A 320 -1.52 -7.02 20.71
CA ALA A 320 -1.04 -6.81 22.07
C ALA A 320 -0.24 -5.51 22.11
N GLN A 321 -0.83 -4.43 22.63
CA GLN A 321 -0.09 -3.19 22.87
C GLN A 321 0.63 -3.29 24.22
N ALA A 322 1.97 -3.26 24.17
CA ALA A 322 2.79 -3.00 25.34
C ALA A 322 2.71 -1.50 25.67
N VAL A 323 1.76 -1.11 26.53
CA VAL A 323 1.70 0.26 27.04
C VAL A 323 2.89 0.46 27.98
N ARG A 324 3.77 1.41 27.66
CA ARG A 324 4.81 1.89 28.57
C ARG A 324 4.12 2.73 29.66
N GLY A 325 4.07 2.20 30.88
CA GLY A 325 3.95 3.02 32.09
C GLY A 325 5.32 3.50 32.53
#